data_AF-A0A106C1T1-F1
#
_entry.id   AF-A0A106C1T1-F1
#
_cell.length_a   1.000
_cell.length_b   1.000
_cell.length_c   1.000
_cell.angle_alpha   90.00
_cell.angle_beta   90.00
_cell.angle_gamma   90.00
#
_symmetry.space_group_name_H-M   'P 1'
#
loop_
_entity.id
_entity.type
_entity.pdbx_description
1 polymer ?
#
loop_
_entity_poly.entity_id
_entity_poly.type
_entity_poly.pdbx_seq_one_letter_code
_entity_poly.pdbx_strand_id
1 'polypeptide(L)'
;MSDINELAIGINNAVNVTQLGDELSINLNQSGFNNQFNLNQLGYNNQIFTHQQGMFNGVTAYQSEADIEASTYQSGFGNRVISSQVGSNLLTDVSQIGTQNLAIIDQTGSNNTIMIQQNGYGSAVGILQW
;
A
#
# COMPACT_ATOMS: atom_id res chain seq x y z
N MET A 1 18.06 -6.10 8.88
CA MET A 1 17.97 -4.64 9.09
C MET A 1 16.75 -4.16 8.34
N SER A 2 15.88 -3.37 8.95
CA SER A 2 14.74 -2.76 8.27
C SER A 2 15.22 -1.60 7.38
N ASP A 3 14.68 -1.48 6.17
CA ASP A 3 15.08 -0.47 5.19
C ASP A 3 13.87 0.31 4.65
N ILE A 4 14.09 1.60 4.38
CA ILE A 4 13.12 2.52 3.81
C ILE A 4 13.80 3.26 2.67
N ASN A 5 13.37 2.98 1.44
CA ASN A 5 13.76 3.72 0.25
C ASN A 5 12.58 4.58 -0.22
N GLU A 6 12.73 5.89 -0.05
CA GLU A 6 11.73 6.88 -0.45
C GLU A 6 12.28 7.81 -1.55
N LEU A 7 11.51 7.96 -2.64
CA LEU A 7 11.72 8.98 -3.65
C LEU A 7 10.45 9.82 -3.81
N ALA A 8 10.43 11.02 -3.24
CA ALA A 8 9.36 12.00 -3.43
C ALA A 8 9.78 13.12 -4.41
N ILE A 9 9.08 13.21 -5.55
CA ILE A 9 9.24 14.25 -6.56
C ILE A 9 7.95 15.07 -6.64
N GLY A 10 7.88 16.20 -5.94
CA GLY A 10 6.63 16.93 -5.82
C GLY A 10 6.59 17.94 -4.70
N ILE A 11 5.39 18.47 -4.42
CA ILE A 11 5.15 19.41 -3.32
C ILE A 11 4.22 18.74 -2.30
N ASN A 12 4.58 18.80 -1.02
CA ASN A 12 3.79 18.31 0.12
C ASN A 12 3.41 16.82 0.09
N ASN A 13 4.25 15.97 -0.50
CA ASN A 13 4.10 14.53 -0.30
C ASN A 13 4.49 14.19 1.15
N ALA A 14 3.74 13.29 1.79
CA ALA A 14 3.93 12.92 3.18
C ALA A 14 4.06 11.41 3.34
N VAL A 15 5.02 11.00 4.16
CA VAL A 15 5.36 9.61 4.45
C VAL A 15 5.44 9.44 5.96
N ASN A 16 4.66 8.52 6.51
CA ASN A 16 4.73 8.13 7.90
C ASN A 16 4.85 6.61 8.00
N VAL A 17 5.96 6.15 8.55
CA VAL A 17 6.32 4.73 8.60
C VAL A 17 6.73 4.35 10.00
N THR A 18 6.21 3.22 10.49
CA THR A 18 6.74 2.51 11.64
C THR A 18 7.12 1.09 11.21
N GLN A 19 8.35 0.67 11.51
CA GLN A 19 8.86 -0.67 11.26
C GLN A 19 9.33 -1.25 12.60
N LEU A 20 8.77 -2.39 13.01
CA LEU A 20 9.16 -3.11 14.21
C LEU A 20 9.39 -4.60 13.91
N GLY A 21 10.66 -4.99 13.81
CA GLY A 21 11.06 -6.36 13.55
C GLY A 21 12.26 -6.45 12.61
N ASP A 22 12.39 -7.57 11.91
CA ASP A 22 13.56 -7.90 11.11
C ASP A 22 13.21 -8.03 9.62
N GLU A 23 14.13 -7.60 8.76
CA GLU A 23 14.00 -7.71 7.27
C GLU A 23 12.76 -7.03 6.68
N LEU A 24 12.29 -5.96 7.34
CA LEU A 24 11.19 -5.13 6.83
C LEU A 24 11.71 -4.20 5.73
N SER A 25 11.03 -4.13 4.59
CA SER A 25 11.45 -3.28 3.46
C SER A 25 10.31 -2.45 2.90
N ILE A 26 10.61 -1.19 2.58
CA ILE A 26 9.69 -0.28 1.91
C ILE A 26 10.39 0.35 0.71
N ASN A 27 9.74 0.29 -0.44
CA ASN A 27 10.11 1.05 -1.64
C ASN A 27 8.92 1.96 -2.02
N LEU A 28 9.10 3.26 -1.84
CA LEU A 28 8.07 4.26 -2.06
C LEU A 28 8.52 5.30 -3.08
N ASN A 29 7.71 5.49 -4.13
CA ASN A 29 7.88 6.56 -5.10
C ASN A 29 6.61 7.43 -5.14
N GLN A 30 6.74 8.70 -4.79
CA GLN A 30 5.64 9.66 -4.79
C GLN A 30 5.93 10.81 -5.74
N SER A 31 5.16 10.93 -6.82
CA SER A 31 5.25 12.04 -7.77
C SER A 31 3.98 12.87 -7.81
N GLY A 32 4.13 14.21 -7.74
CA GLY A 32 3.02 15.17 -7.87
C GLY A 32 2.74 15.98 -6.60
N PHE A 33 1.48 16.09 -6.17
CA PHE A 33 1.07 17.03 -5.11
C PHE A 33 0.23 16.37 -4.04
N ASN A 34 0.59 16.55 -2.76
CA ASN A 34 -0.18 16.07 -1.61
C ASN A 34 -0.47 14.55 -1.62
N ASN A 35 0.44 13.72 -2.13
CA ASN A 35 0.29 12.28 -1.96
C ASN A 35 0.66 11.87 -0.52
N GLN A 36 -0.08 10.92 0.04
CA GLN A 36 0.09 10.48 1.42
C GLN A 36 0.34 8.97 1.47
N PHE A 37 1.33 8.58 2.25
CA PHE A 37 1.66 7.20 2.53
C PHE A 37 1.80 7.00 4.03
N ASN A 38 0.99 6.09 4.60
CA ASN A 38 1.06 5.72 6.00
C ASN A 38 1.22 4.20 6.11
N LEU A 39 2.21 3.73 6.85
CA LEU A 39 2.49 2.31 6.99
C LEU A 39 2.93 1.96 8.41
N ASN A 40 2.44 0.81 8.89
CA ASN A 40 2.97 0.12 10.05
C ASN A 40 3.28 -1.34 9.70
N GLN A 41 4.55 -1.72 9.78
CA GLN A 41 5.04 -3.09 9.57
C GLN A 41 5.55 -3.67 10.88
N LEU A 42 5.03 -4.85 11.26
CA LEU A 42 5.50 -5.60 12.41
C LEU A 42 5.85 -7.04 12.01
N GLY A 43 6.97 -7.56 12.51
CA GLY A 43 7.34 -8.96 12.36
C GLY A 43 8.56 -9.19 11.46
N TYR A 44 8.49 -10.12 10.52
CA TYR A 44 9.67 -10.63 9.79
C TYR A 44 9.46 -10.66 8.28
N ASN A 45 10.41 -10.12 7.51
CA ASN A 45 10.42 -10.22 6.04
C ASN A 45 9.14 -9.69 5.35
N ASN A 46 8.59 -8.58 5.86
CA ASN A 46 7.44 -7.92 5.23
C ASN A 46 7.90 -6.80 4.29
N GLN A 47 7.28 -6.72 3.11
CA GLN A 47 7.69 -5.84 2.03
C GLN A 47 6.51 -5.01 1.51
N ILE A 48 6.75 -3.71 1.29
CA ILE A 48 5.82 -2.83 0.58
C ILE A 48 6.49 -2.13 -0.60
N PHE A 49 5.82 -2.18 -1.74
CA PHE A 49 6.14 -1.41 -2.93
C PHE A 49 4.97 -0.47 -3.22
N THR A 50 5.24 0.83 -3.29
CA THR A 50 4.19 1.81 -3.60
C THR A 50 4.67 2.86 -4.59
N HIS A 51 3.87 3.07 -5.62
CA HIS A 51 4.04 4.12 -6.60
C HIS A 51 2.78 4.99 -6.66
N GLN A 52 2.91 6.26 -6.29
CA GLN A 52 1.82 7.24 -6.34
C GLN A 52 2.18 8.33 -7.33
N GLN A 53 1.39 8.48 -8.39
CA GLN A 53 1.54 9.52 -9.39
C GLN A 53 0.27 10.37 -9.46
N GLY A 54 0.42 11.68 -9.30
CA GLY A 54 -0.67 12.65 -9.44
C GLY A 54 -0.93 13.42 -8.16
N MET A 55 -2.20 13.64 -7.82
CA MET A 55 -2.59 14.54 -6.75
C MET A 55 -3.50 13.88 -5.73
N PHE A 56 -3.25 14.13 -4.44
CA PHE A 56 -4.10 13.67 -3.33
C PHE A 56 -4.31 12.16 -3.26
N ASN A 57 -3.39 11.35 -3.82
CA ASN A 57 -3.49 9.90 -3.67
C ASN A 57 -3.06 9.48 -2.25
N GLY A 58 -3.68 8.44 -1.72
CA GLY A 58 -3.47 7.98 -0.35
C GLY A 58 -3.31 6.47 -0.26
N VAL A 59 -2.28 6.02 0.47
CA VAL A 59 -2.13 4.63 0.88
C VAL A 59 -2.04 4.58 2.41
N THR A 60 -2.78 3.67 3.01
CA THR A 60 -2.66 3.28 4.41
C THR A 60 -2.55 1.77 4.48
N ALA A 61 -1.43 1.26 4.99
CA ALA A 61 -1.16 -0.16 5.01
C ALA A 61 -0.70 -0.63 6.40
N TYR A 62 -1.12 -1.84 6.78
CA TYR A 62 -0.73 -2.53 8.00
C TYR A 62 -0.33 -3.96 7.66
N GLN A 63 0.87 -4.36 8.05
CA GLN A 63 1.37 -5.73 7.88
C GLN A 63 1.86 -6.25 9.23
N SER A 64 1.43 -7.45 9.61
CA SER A 64 1.83 -8.10 10.87
C SER A 64 2.10 -9.57 10.66
N GLU A 65 3.14 -10.08 11.33
CA GLU A 65 3.70 -11.43 11.24
C GLU A 65 4.75 -11.57 10.13
N ALA A 66 4.66 -12.51 9.20
CA ALA A 66 5.79 -12.87 8.36
C ALA A 66 5.48 -13.04 6.87
N ASP A 67 6.45 -12.74 6.01
CA ASP A 67 6.36 -13.00 4.57
C ASP A 67 5.12 -12.35 3.91
N ILE A 68 4.84 -11.09 4.25
CA ILE A 68 3.73 -10.32 3.69
C ILE A 68 4.25 -9.33 2.64
N GLU A 69 3.70 -9.40 1.43
CA GLU A 69 4.00 -8.49 0.33
C GLU A 69 2.77 -7.67 -0.07
N ALA A 70 2.95 -6.36 -0.19
CA ALA A 70 1.94 -5.45 -0.75
C ALA A 70 2.52 -4.55 -1.83
N SER A 71 1.90 -4.57 -3.01
CA SER A 71 2.19 -3.71 -4.14
C SER A 71 1.01 -2.77 -4.37
N THR A 72 1.27 -1.47 -4.52
CA THR A 72 0.24 -0.48 -4.84
C THR A 72 0.72 0.50 -5.90
N TYR A 73 -0.06 0.60 -6.98
CA TYR A 73 0.09 1.60 -8.02
C TYR A 73 -1.14 2.51 -8.05
N GLN A 74 -0.94 3.81 -7.82
CA GLN A 74 -1.99 4.82 -7.92
C GLN A 74 -1.60 5.88 -8.95
N SER A 75 -2.45 6.09 -9.95
CA SER A 75 -2.27 7.15 -10.94
C SER A 75 -3.54 7.98 -11.10
N GLY A 76 -3.42 9.30 -10.89
CA GLY A 76 -4.51 10.26 -11.07
C GLY A 76 -4.81 11.08 -9.82
N PHE A 77 -6.09 11.28 -9.52
CA PHE A 77 -6.55 12.21 -8.49
C PHE A 77 -7.35 11.50 -7.39
N GLY A 78 -6.93 11.63 -6.14
CA GLY A 78 -7.75 11.25 -4.98
C GLY A 78 -8.00 9.75 -4.84
N ASN A 79 -7.16 8.88 -5.42
CA ASN A 79 -7.29 7.43 -5.25
C ASN A 79 -6.84 7.01 -3.85
N ARG A 80 -7.49 6.03 -3.24
CA ARG A 80 -7.23 5.57 -1.88
C ARG A 80 -7.15 4.05 -1.79
N VAL A 81 -6.10 3.55 -1.16
CA VAL A 81 -5.96 2.14 -0.75
C VAL A 81 -5.82 2.07 0.77
N ILE A 82 -6.61 1.19 1.36
CA ILE A 82 -6.51 0.82 2.78
C ILE A 82 -6.31 -0.69 2.83
N SER A 83 -5.18 -1.16 3.35
CA SER A 83 -4.89 -2.60 3.48
C SER A 83 -4.49 -2.98 4.91
N SER A 84 -5.00 -4.13 5.34
CA SER A 84 -4.61 -4.84 6.56
C SER A 84 -4.30 -6.28 6.19
N GLN A 85 -3.08 -6.74 6.50
CA GLN A 85 -2.61 -8.09 6.23
C GLN A 85 -2.01 -8.67 7.52
N VAL A 86 -2.61 -9.73 8.04
CA VAL A 86 -2.19 -10.37 9.30
C VAL A 86 -2.06 -11.88 9.08
N GLY A 87 -0.84 -12.40 9.09
CA GLY A 87 -0.62 -13.80 8.78
C GLY A 87 0.72 -14.11 8.12
N SER A 88 0.78 -15.23 7.41
CA SER A 88 1.99 -15.65 6.70
C SER A 88 1.78 -15.87 5.20
N ASN A 89 2.74 -15.48 4.37
CA ASN A 89 2.66 -15.65 2.91
C ASN A 89 1.41 -14.97 2.31
N LEU A 90 1.22 -13.69 2.62
CA LEU A 90 0.09 -12.91 2.11
C LEU A 90 0.57 -11.98 1.00
N LEU A 91 -0.13 -11.99 -0.14
CA LEU A 91 0.17 -11.11 -1.28
C LEU A 91 -1.04 -10.25 -1.61
N THR A 92 -0.79 -8.95 -1.77
CA THR A 92 -1.77 -7.98 -2.27
C THR A 92 -1.16 -7.16 -3.39
N ASP A 93 -1.84 -7.09 -4.54
CA ASP A 93 -1.53 -6.15 -5.62
C ASP A 93 -2.75 -5.27 -5.93
N VAL A 94 -2.54 -3.95 -5.92
CA VAL A 94 -3.59 -2.96 -6.18
C VAL A 94 -3.14 -1.98 -7.24
N SER A 95 -3.94 -1.86 -8.30
CA SER A 95 -3.78 -0.84 -9.34
C SER A 95 -5.03 0.04 -9.44
N GLN A 96 -4.88 1.33 -9.14
CA GLN A 96 -5.94 2.34 -9.26
C GLN A 96 -5.53 3.41 -10.26
N ILE A 97 -6.26 3.48 -11.37
CA ILE A 97 -6.04 4.48 -12.42
C ILE A 97 -7.31 5.30 -12.59
N GLY A 98 -7.20 6.62 -12.43
CA GLY A 98 -8.30 7.55 -12.63
C GLY A 98 -8.55 8.42 -11.41
N THR A 99 -9.79 8.53 -10.98
CA THR A 99 -10.20 9.55 -10.01
C THR A 99 -11.09 8.97 -8.92
N GLN A 100 -10.75 9.22 -7.66
CA GLN A 100 -11.56 8.85 -6.49
C GLN A 100 -11.87 7.35 -6.38
N ASN A 101 -10.95 6.48 -6.82
CA ASN A 101 -11.11 5.04 -6.59
C ASN A 101 -10.74 4.67 -5.15
N LEU A 102 -11.43 3.69 -4.58
CA LEU A 102 -11.25 3.20 -3.21
C LEU A 102 -11.10 1.68 -3.20
N ALA A 103 -10.00 1.20 -2.63
CA ALA A 103 -9.77 -0.21 -2.37
C ALA A 103 -9.62 -0.41 -0.85
N ILE A 104 -10.38 -1.35 -0.29
CA ILE A 104 -10.28 -1.77 1.11
C ILE A 104 -9.98 -3.26 1.12
N ILE A 105 -8.89 -3.64 1.78
CA ILE A 105 -8.37 -5.00 1.79
C ILE A 105 -8.14 -5.43 3.23
N ASP A 106 -8.69 -6.59 3.58
CA ASP A 106 -8.44 -7.25 4.85
C ASP A 106 -8.12 -8.73 4.56
N GLN A 107 -6.86 -9.11 4.74
CA GLN A 107 -6.36 -10.47 4.61
C GLN A 107 -5.89 -10.97 5.96
N THR A 108 -6.51 -12.04 6.44
CA THR A 108 -6.01 -12.81 7.57
C THR A 108 -5.62 -14.22 7.09
N GLY A 109 -4.73 -14.92 7.80
CA GLY A 109 -4.48 -16.34 7.58
C GLY A 109 -3.16 -16.65 6.90
N SER A 110 -3.16 -17.56 5.91
CA SER A 110 -1.92 -17.90 5.21
C SER A 110 -2.13 -18.24 3.74
N ASN A 111 -1.13 -17.92 2.91
CA ASN A 111 -1.13 -18.25 1.47
C ASN A 111 -2.31 -17.62 0.70
N ASN A 112 -2.70 -16.40 1.08
CA ASN A 112 -3.78 -15.66 0.45
C ASN A 112 -3.23 -14.65 -0.56
N THR A 113 -3.91 -14.50 -1.70
CA THR A 113 -3.56 -13.55 -2.76
C THR A 113 -4.77 -12.73 -3.16
N ILE A 114 -4.63 -11.41 -3.13
CA ILE A 114 -5.64 -10.46 -3.60
C ILE A 114 -5.06 -9.61 -4.72
N MET A 115 -5.83 -9.45 -5.78
CA MET A 115 -5.55 -8.53 -6.87
C MET A 115 -6.75 -7.62 -7.09
N ILE A 116 -6.53 -6.31 -7.08
CA ILE A 116 -7.55 -5.30 -7.37
C ILE A 116 -7.09 -4.42 -8.52
N GLN A 117 -7.91 -4.31 -9.56
CA GLN A 117 -7.74 -3.32 -10.62
C GLN A 117 -8.97 -2.43 -10.71
N GLN A 118 -8.79 -1.12 -10.55
CA GLN A 118 -9.85 -0.12 -10.68
C GLN A 118 -9.44 0.94 -11.69
N ASN A 119 -10.12 0.97 -12.82
CA ASN A 119 -9.93 1.97 -13.86
C ASN A 119 -11.20 2.83 -13.96
N GLY A 120 -11.10 4.14 -13.75
CA GLY A 120 -12.21 5.06 -13.95
C GLY A 120 -12.46 6.01 -12.78
N TYR A 121 -13.73 6.37 -12.59
CA TYR A 121 -14.17 7.38 -11.63
C TYR A 121 -15.02 6.73 -10.53
N GLY A 122 -14.62 6.92 -9.26
CA GLY A 122 -15.46 6.56 -8.11
C GLY A 122 -15.67 5.07 -7.88
N SER A 123 -14.79 4.20 -8.38
CA SER A 123 -14.92 2.75 -8.16
C SER A 123 -14.54 2.40 -6.72
N ALA A 124 -15.37 1.62 -6.03
CA ALA A 124 -15.08 1.12 -4.70
C ALA A 124 -15.09 -0.42 -4.68
N VAL A 125 -14.05 -1.04 -4.14
CA VAL A 125 -13.92 -2.49 -3.98
C VAL A 125 -13.47 -2.78 -2.55
N GLY A 126 -14.15 -3.73 -1.92
CA GLY A 126 -13.76 -4.28 -0.62
C GLY A 126 -13.52 -5.78 -0.76
N ILE A 127 -12.39 -6.28 -0.28
CA ILE A 127 -12.11 -7.72 -0.23
C ILE A 127 -11.72 -8.09 1.19
N LEU A 128 -12.37 -9.14 1.68
CA LEU A 128 -12.11 -9.76 2.97
C LEU A 128 -11.81 -11.24 2.72
N GLN A 129 -10.64 -11.70 3.16
CA GLN A 129 -10.16 -13.07 2.98
C GLN A 129 -9.54 -13.58 4.28
N TRP A 130 -9.78 -14.85 4.61
CA TRP A 130 -9.37 -15.51 5.86
C TRP A 130 -8.58 -16.79 5.57
#